data_AF-A0A536D257-F1
#
_entry.id   AF-A0A536D257-F1
#
_cell.length_a   1.000
_cell.length_b   1.000
_cell.length_c   1.000
_cell.angle_alpha   90.00
_cell.angle_beta   90.00
_cell.angle_gamma   90.00
#
_symmetry.space_group_name_H-M   'P 1'
#
loop_
_entity.id
_entity.type
_entity.pdbx_description
1 polymer ?
#
loop_
_entity_poly.entity_id
_entity_poly.type
_entity_poly.pdbx_seq_one_letter_code
_entity_poly.pdbx_strand_id
1 'polypeptide(L)'
;MIRILSASAILSSPFGRSTQYTTTPYVLRRVKRLIWFALVACVALIGTLESGQEMPQQLSTRLAMGVILIASWAIVMHITVYLRAEDVRRAAESEAARLEGARMTASAMQDRIANKLSLTVGYTEFLVTDPRLPEDLRDHAQRAMDGARAAAEQMSELKRVTRQEYRARINKPIDGDSTTPGDYDSDRLQAMMTPSKGDER
;
A
#
# COMPACT_ATOMS: atom_id res chain seq x y z
N MET A 1 -33.97 20.17 -21.08
CA MET A 1 -32.57 20.66 -20.99
C MET A 1 -32.05 20.24 -19.60
N ILE A 2 -31.44 19.06 -19.50
CA ILE A 2 -31.08 18.41 -18.23
C ILE A 2 -29.56 18.25 -18.18
N ARG A 3 -28.92 18.88 -17.18
CA ARG A 3 -27.49 18.79 -16.90
C ARG A 3 -27.20 17.49 -16.15
N ILE A 4 -26.43 16.59 -16.78
CA ILE A 4 -25.85 15.41 -16.13
C ILE A 4 -24.46 15.84 -15.63
N LEU A 5 -24.38 16.23 -14.36
CA LEU A 5 -23.12 16.42 -13.64
C LEU A 5 -22.66 15.04 -13.15
N SER A 6 -21.66 14.51 -13.85
CA SER A 6 -20.93 13.29 -13.54
C SER A 6 -20.18 13.40 -12.21
N ALA A 7 -20.68 12.66 -11.21
CA ALA A 7 -20.07 12.49 -9.89
C ALA A 7 -18.92 11.46 -9.94
N SER A 8 -17.78 11.84 -10.52
CA SER A 8 -16.57 10.99 -10.62
C SER A 8 -15.40 11.45 -9.73
N ALA A 9 -15.67 12.11 -8.60
CA ALA A 9 -14.63 12.79 -7.83
C ALA A 9 -14.35 12.23 -6.41
N ILE A 10 -14.80 11.03 -6.01
CA ILE A 10 -14.67 10.60 -4.59
C ILE A 10 -13.98 9.23 -4.36
N LEU A 11 -13.44 8.52 -5.37
CA LEU A 11 -12.76 7.23 -5.11
C LEU A 11 -11.30 7.20 -5.57
N SER A 12 -10.44 8.00 -4.92
CA SER A 12 -9.00 7.82 -4.99
C SER A 12 -8.35 8.32 -3.70
N SER A 13 -8.45 7.54 -2.62
CA SER A 13 -7.59 7.70 -1.44
C SER A 13 -6.31 6.88 -1.65
N PRO A 14 -5.12 7.48 -1.55
CA PRO A 14 -3.85 6.77 -1.56
C PRO A 14 -3.49 6.40 -0.12
N PHE A 15 -3.10 5.14 0.14
CA PHE A 15 -2.01 4.76 1.07
C PHE A 15 -2.06 3.26 1.30
N GLY A 16 -1.09 2.57 0.69
CA GLY A 16 -0.59 1.30 1.21
C GLY A 16 0.18 1.59 2.50
N ARG A 17 -0.49 1.47 3.64
CA ARG A 17 0.09 0.85 4.83
C ARG A 17 -0.74 -0.40 5.05
N SER A 18 -0.07 -1.47 5.42
CA SER A 18 -0.68 -2.71 5.90
C SER A 18 -1.75 -2.38 6.95
N THR A 19 -2.97 -2.14 6.49
CA THR A 19 -4.14 -2.27 7.32
C THR A 19 -4.19 -3.77 7.53
N GLN A 20 -3.57 -4.22 8.63
CA GLN A 20 -4.15 -5.29 9.39
C GLN A 20 -5.64 -5.01 9.39
N TYR A 21 -6.37 -5.71 8.54
CA TYR A 21 -7.77 -5.92 8.78
C TYR A 21 -7.76 -6.71 10.07
N THR A 22 -7.83 -5.95 11.16
CA THR A 22 -8.59 -6.28 12.33
C THR A 22 -9.69 -7.19 11.84
N THR A 23 -9.56 -8.46 12.20
CA THR A 23 -10.61 -9.46 12.10
C THR A 23 -11.85 -8.73 12.57
N THR A 24 -12.68 -8.26 11.64
CA THR A 24 -13.83 -7.44 12.00
C THR A 24 -14.53 -8.31 13.02
N PRO A 25 -14.76 -7.85 14.26
CA PRO A 25 -15.18 -8.74 15.34
C PRO A 25 -16.46 -9.48 14.96
N TYR A 26 -17.20 -8.93 13.99
CA TYR A 26 -18.30 -9.55 13.28
C TYR A 26 -17.95 -10.82 12.48
N VAL A 27 -16.94 -10.81 11.60
CA VAL A 27 -16.54 -11.97 10.78
C VAL A 27 -15.99 -13.08 11.67
N LEU A 28 -15.14 -12.73 12.66
CA LEU A 28 -14.60 -13.71 13.60
C LEU A 28 -15.69 -14.33 14.49
N ARG A 29 -16.67 -13.54 14.96
CA ARG A 29 -17.84 -14.06 15.67
C ARG A 29 -18.70 -14.95 14.77
N ARG A 30 -18.86 -14.61 13.49
CA ARG A 30 -19.68 -15.39 12.54
C ARG A 30 -19.02 -16.73 12.21
N VAL A 31 -17.71 -16.74 11.99
CA VAL A 31 -16.92 -17.95 11.79
C VAL A 31 -16.87 -18.80 13.05
N LYS A 32 -16.65 -18.20 14.22
CA LYS A 32 -16.70 -18.90 15.51
C LYS A 32 -18.07 -19.54 15.76
N ARG A 33 -19.17 -18.85 15.43
CA ARG A 33 -20.53 -19.41 15.51
C ARG A 33 -20.71 -20.58 14.56
N LEU A 34 -20.26 -20.47 13.30
CA LEU A 34 -20.37 -21.57 12.33
C LEU A 34 -19.57 -22.81 12.74
N ILE A 35 -18.37 -22.64 13.27
CA ILE A 35 -17.56 -23.74 13.83
C ILE A 35 -18.29 -24.38 15.02
N TRP A 36 -18.85 -23.56 15.92
CA TRP A 36 -19.63 -24.06 17.05
C TRP A 36 -20.87 -24.84 16.60
N PHE A 37 -21.61 -24.35 15.61
CA PHE A 37 -22.77 -25.05 15.06
C PHE A 37 -22.40 -26.37 14.39
N ALA A 38 -21.30 -26.42 13.64
CA ALA A 38 -20.81 -27.65 13.04
C ALA A 38 -20.39 -28.67 14.11
N LEU A 39 -19.73 -28.22 15.17
CA LEU A 39 -19.28 -29.08 16.28
C LEU A 39 -20.46 -29.63 17.07
N VAL A 40 -21.45 -28.79 17.39
CA VAL A 40 -22.71 -29.21 18.05
C VAL A 40 -23.48 -30.20 17.18
N ALA A 41 -23.54 -29.97 15.87
CA ALA A 41 -24.22 -30.89 14.95
C ALA A 41 -23.53 -32.26 14.88
N CYS A 42 -22.19 -32.29 14.85
CA CYS A 42 -21.43 -33.55 14.92
C CYS A 42 -21.64 -34.28 16.25
N VAL A 43 -21.61 -33.57 17.38
CA VAL A 43 -21.85 -34.16 18.71
C VAL A 43 -23.28 -34.70 18.84
N ALA A 44 -24.27 -33.96 18.34
CA ALA A 44 -25.65 -34.42 18.30
C ALA A 44 -25.80 -35.69 17.45
N LEU A 45 -25.11 -35.75 16.30
CA LEU A 45 -25.13 -36.92 15.42
C LEU A 45 -24.51 -38.16 16.09
N ILE A 46 -23.36 -38.01 16.74
CA ILE A 46 -22.70 -39.08 17.50
C ILE A 46 -23.60 -39.57 18.64
N GLY A 47 -24.25 -38.65 19.35
CA GLY A 47 -25.23 -38.99 20.39
C GLY A 47 -26.41 -39.81 19.86
N THR A 48 -26.92 -39.49 18.66
CA THR A 48 -27.99 -40.30 18.03
C THR A 48 -27.53 -41.70 17.64
N LEU A 49 -26.25 -41.88 17.28
CA LEU A 49 -25.68 -43.18 16.92
C LEU A 49 -25.43 -44.08 18.14
N GLU A 50 -25.00 -43.51 19.27
CA GLU A 50 -24.75 -44.27 20.51
C GLU A 50 -26.01 -44.58 21.31
N SER A 51 -27.05 -43.73 21.20
CA SER A 51 -28.25 -43.83 22.04
C SER A 51 -29.16 -45.05 21.79
N GLY A 52 -28.90 -45.87 20.77
CA GLY A 52 -29.66 -47.10 20.50
C GLY A 52 -31.17 -46.90 20.27
N GLN A 53 -31.63 -45.66 20.06
CA GLN A 53 -33.03 -45.38 19.79
C GLN A 53 -33.38 -45.77 18.35
N GLU A 54 -34.55 -46.40 18.16
CA GLU A 54 -35.16 -46.72 16.87
C GLU A 54 -35.63 -45.45 16.12
N MET A 55 -34.73 -44.49 15.91
CA MET A 55 -34.97 -43.42 14.96
C MET A 55 -34.86 -44.00 13.54
N PRO A 56 -35.81 -43.71 12.63
CA PRO A 56 -35.77 -44.25 11.28
C PRO A 56 -34.44 -43.83 10.63
N GLN A 57 -33.61 -44.81 10.24
CA GLN A 57 -32.25 -44.60 9.72
C GLN A 57 -32.20 -43.52 8.61
N GLN A 58 -33.28 -43.41 7.82
CA GLN A 58 -33.43 -42.39 6.78
C GLN A 58 -33.34 -40.93 7.29
N LEU A 59 -33.82 -40.65 8.49
CA LEU A 59 -33.83 -39.31 9.09
C LEU A 59 -32.43 -38.93 9.60
N SER A 60 -31.72 -39.88 10.21
CA SER A 60 -30.32 -39.71 10.62
C SER A 60 -29.40 -39.47 9.42
N THR A 61 -29.54 -40.27 8.35
CA THR A 61 -28.75 -40.09 7.12
C THR A 61 -29.02 -38.76 6.44
N ARG A 62 -30.28 -38.30 6.41
CA ARG A 62 -30.64 -36.98 5.83
C ARG A 62 -30.03 -35.82 6.62
N LEU A 63 -29.99 -35.91 7.95
CA LEU A 63 -29.37 -34.90 8.79
C LEU A 63 -27.84 -34.87 8.63
N ALA A 64 -27.19 -36.04 8.61
CA ALA A 64 -25.75 -36.14 8.38
C ALA A 64 -25.32 -35.45 7.07
N MET A 65 -26.06 -35.72 6.00
CA MET A 65 -25.81 -35.14 4.67
C MET A 65 -26.02 -33.62 4.66
N GLY A 66 -27.04 -33.12 5.38
CA GLY A 66 -27.27 -31.68 5.54
C GLY A 66 -26.12 -30.97 6.26
N VAL A 67 -25.60 -31.56 7.34
CA VAL A 67 -24.46 -31.01 8.11
C VAL A 67 -23.20 -30.96 7.26
N ILE A 68 -22.91 -32.03 6.52
CA ILE A 68 -21.74 -32.09 5.62
C ILE A 68 -21.85 -31.01 4.55
N LEU A 69 -23.02 -30.84 3.90
CA LEU A 69 -23.21 -29.82 2.87
C LEU A 69 -23.04 -28.39 3.42
N ILE A 70 -23.58 -28.11 4.60
CA ILE A 70 -23.44 -26.80 5.24
C ILE A 70 -21.98 -26.53 5.63
N ALA A 71 -21.28 -27.54 6.15
CA ALA A 71 -19.86 -27.44 6.49
C ALA A 71 -19.01 -27.20 5.24
N SER A 72 -19.23 -27.97 4.17
CA SER A 72 -18.54 -27.77 2.88
C SER A 72 -18.81 -26.39 2.30
N TRP A 73 -20.07 -25.92 2.33
CA TRP A 73 -20.42 -24.59 1.86
C TRP A 73 -19.77 -23.48 2.69
N ALA A 74 -19.74 -23.63 4.02
CA ALA A 74 -19.09 -22.67 4.92
C ALA A 74 -17.58 -22.59 4.68
N ILE A 75 -16.92 -23.73 4.45
CA ILE A 75 -15.49 -23.79 4.12
C ILE A 75 -15.21 -23.06 2.80
N VAL A 76 -16.00 -23.34 1.75
CA VAL A 76 -15.83 -22.68 0.45
C VAL A 76 -16.08 -21.17 0.56
N MET A 77 -17.11 -20.75 1.30
CA MET A 77 -17.36 -19.32 1.54
C MET A 77 -16.20 -18.66 2.29
N HIS A 78 -15.64 -19.33 3.29
CA HIS A 78 -14.53 -18.80 4.07
C HIS A 78 -13.26 -18.63 3.22
N ILE A 79 -12.91 -19.65 2.44
CA ILE A 79 -11.75 -19.63 1.54
C ILE A 79 -11.92 -18.55 0.48
N THR A 80 -13.10 -18.42 -0.14
CA THR A 80 -13.32 -17.42 -1.19
C THR A 80 -13.24 -15.98 -0.67
N VAL A 81 -13.74 -15.71 0.53
CA VAL A 81 -13.59 -14.39 1.17
C VAL A 81 -12.12 -14.10 1.50
N TYR A 82 -11.40 -15.09 2.03
CA TYR A 82 -9.99 -14.94 2.36
C TYR A 82 -9.13 -14.69 1.11
N LEU A 83 -9.32 -15.48 0.05
CA LEU A 83 -8.60 -15.34 -1.21
C LEU A 83 -8.89 -13.98 -1.86
N ARG A 84 -10.14 -13.52 -1.86
CA ARG A 84 -10.49 -12.22 -2.43
C ARG A 84 -9.86 -11.05 -1.66
N ALA A 85 -9.74 -11.16 -0.35
CA ALA A 85 -9.03 -10.17 0.46
C ALA A 85 -7.52 -10.17 0.17
N GLU A 86 -6.94 -11.35 -0.02
CA GLU A 86 -5.53 -11.51 -0.37
C GLU A 86 -5.22 -10.97 -1.79
N ASP A 87 -6.09 -11.22 -2.76
CA ASP A 87 -5.93 -10.73 -4.14
C ASP A 87 -5.96 -9.20 -4.21
N VAL A 88 -6.88 -8.56 -3.47
CA VAL A 88 -6.94 -7.10 -3.36
C VAL A 88 -5.66 -6.56 -2.72
N ARG A 89 -5.11 -7.24 -1.71
CA ARG A 89 -3.84 -6.84 -1.07
C ARG A 89 -2.67 -6.94 -2.04
N ARG A 90 -2.54 -8.05 -2.75
CA ARG A 90 -1.48 -8.26 -3.75
C ARG A 90 -1.56 -7.26 -4.89
N ALA A 91 -2.78 -6.96 -5.36
CA ALA A 91 -2.98 -5.94 -6.39
C ALA A 91 -2.52 -4.55 -5.89
N ALA A 92 -2.91 -4.17 -4.67
CA ALA A 92 -2.50 -2.89 -4.07
C ALA A 92 -0.98 -2.80 -3.83
N GLU A 93 -0.36 -3.88 -3.34
CA GLU A 93 1.11 -3.96 -3.17
C GLU A 93 1.85 -3.87 -4.50
N SER A 94 1.36 -4.57 -5.54
CA SER A 94 1.95 -4.53 -6.87
C SER A 94 1.87 -3.14 -7.51
N GLU A 95 0.74 -2.44 -7.32
CA GLU A 95 0.56 -1.10 -7.86
C GLU A 95 1.42 -0.08 -7.12
N ALA A 96 1.55 -0.21 -5.79
CA ALA A 96 2.47 0.62 -5.01
C ALA A 96 3.93 0.39 -5.45
N ALA A 97 4.34 -0.85 -5.63
CA ALA A 97 5.67 -1.21 -6.13
C ALA A 97 5.91 -0.67 -7.56
N ARG A 98 4.89 -0.72 -8.43
CA ARG A 98 4.96 -0.17 -9.79
C ARG A 98 5.15 1.34 -9.78
N LEU A 99 4.39 2.06 -8.95
CA LEU A 99 4.51 3.52 -8.80
C LEU A 99 5.87 3.90 -8.23
N GLU A 100 6.36 3.17 -7.24
CA GLU A 100 7.69 3.41 -6.66
C GLU A 100 8.80 3.12 -7.68
N GLY A 101 8.68 2.04 -8.46
CA GLY A 101 9.61 1.72 -9.55
C GLY A 101 9.65 2.81 -10.63
N ALA A 102 8.47 3.29 -11.07
CA ALA A 102 8.37 4.38 -12.04
C ALA A 102 9.01 5.67 -11.51
N ARG A 103 8.79 5.97 -10.23
CA ARG A 103 9.35 7.13 -9.54
C ARG A 103 10.87 7.05 -9.42
N MET A 104 11.42 5.92 -8.96
CA MET A 104 12.86 5.70 -8.87
C MET A 104 13.52 5.87 -10.23
N THR A 105 12.90 5.32 -11.28
CA THR A 105 13.37 5.47 -12.66
C THR A 105 13.39 6.92 -13.10
N ALA A 106 12.33 7.68 -12.83
CA ALA A 106 12.26 9.10 -13.14
C ALA A 106 13.35 9.91 -12.41
N SER A 107 13.57 9.65 -11.12
CA SER A 107 14.65 10.30 -10.35
C SER A 107 16.03 9.99 -10.93
N ALA A 108 16.29 8.73 -11.28
CA ALA A 108 17.56 8.33 -11.87
C ALA A 108 17.79 8.99 -13.25
N MET A 109 16.72 9.12 -14.05
CA MET A 109 16.79 9.84 -15.33
C MET A 109 17.09 11.33 -15.14
N GLN A 110 16.42 12.00 -14.19
CA GLN A 110 16.67 13.40 -13.87
C GLN A 110 18.13 13.63 -13.47
N ASP A 111 18.69 12.77 -12.62
CA ASP A 111 20.09 12.85 -12.19
C ASP A 111 21.06 12.67 -13.36
N ARG A 112 20.80 11.68 -14.23
CA ARG A 112 21.64 11.44 -15.41
C ARG A 112 21.61 12.60 -16.39
N ILE A 113 20.45 13.23 -16.59
CA ILE A 113 20.31 14.38 -17.48
C ILE A 113 21.00 15.60 -16.87
N ALA A 114 20.78 15.89 -15.58
CA ALA A 114 21.44 17.00 -14.89
C ALA A 114 22.97 16.90 -14.97
N ASN A 115 23.53 15.69 -14.76
CA ASN A 115 24.96 15.46 -14.87
C ASN A 115 25.48 15.72 -16.30
N LYS A 116 24.75 15.26 -17.33
CA LYS A 116 25.10 15.53 -18.73
C LYS A 116 25.07 17.01 -19.06
N LEU A 117 24.04 17.73 -18.61
CA LEU A 117 23.92 19.17 -18.81
C LEU A 117 25.04 19.94 -18.12
N SER A 118 25.46 19.52 -16.92
CA SER A 118 26.61 20.12 -16.23
C SER A 118 27.90 20.03 -17.05
N LEU A 119 28.14 18.89 -17.71
CA LEU A 119 29.27 18.73 -18.62
C LEU A 119 29.12 19.62 -19.85
N THR A 120 27.93 19.68 -20.45
CA THR A 120 27.66 20.54 -21.61
C THR A 120 27.94 22.01 -21.29
N VAL A 121 27.43 22.51 -20.16
CA VAL A 121 27.68 23.88 -19.71
C VAL A 121 29.19 24.14 -19.58
N GLY A 122 29.92 23.25 -18.89
CA GLY A 122 31.36 23.42 -18.73
C GLY A 122 32.14 23.42 -20.05
N TYR A 123 31.80 22.54 -20.99
CA TYR A 123 32.44 22.56 -22.31
C TYR A 123 32.12 23.82 -23.11
N THR A 124 30.88 24.28 -23.07
CA THR A 124 30.50 25.52 -23.76
C THR A 124 31.15 26.75 -23.12
N GLU A 125 31.33 26.77 -21.80
CA GLU A 125 32.05 27.81 -21.08
C GLU A 125 33.52 27.87 -21.52
N PHE A 126 34.18 26.71 -21.69
CA PHE A 126 35.54 26.66 -22.25
C PHE A 126 35.61 27.19 -23.69
N LEU A 127 34.62 26.88 -24.54
CA LEU A 127 34.59 27.39 -25.92
C LEU A 127 34.36 28.90 -25.97
N VAL A 128 33.43 29.42 -25.17
CA VAL A 128 33.14 30.86 -25.09
C VAL A 128 34.35 31.66 -24.62
N THR A 129 35.15 31.09 -23.71
CA THR A 129 36.32 31.76 -23.14
C THR A 129 37.60 31.59 -23.96
N ASP A 130 37.64 30.70 -24.97
CA ASP A 130 38.82 30.49 -25.80
C ASP A 130 39.05 31.71 -26.73
N PRO A 131 40.16 32.46 -26.61
CA PRO A 131 40.46 33.60 -27.47
C PRO A 131 40.74 33.21 -28.93
N ARG A 132 41.02 31.93 -29.22
CA ARG A 132 41.29 31.43 -30.58
C ARG A 132 40.03 31.15 -31.39
N LEU A 133 38.86 31.16 -30.74
CA LEU A 133 37.58 30.89 -31.39
C LEU A 133 37.13 32.10 -32.24
N PRO A 134 36.83 31.92 -33.54
CA PRO A 134 36.24 32.97 -34.38
C PRO A 134 34.97 33.57 -33.77
N GLU A 135 34.73 34.85 -33.99
CA GLU A 135 33.61 35.60 -33.41
C GLU A 135 32.25 34.97 -33.73
N ASP A 136 32.02 34.59 -35.00
CA ASP A 136 30.79 33.92 -35.43
C ASP A 136 30.52 32.60 -34.65
N LEU A 137 31.58 31.83 -34.37
CA LEU A 137 31.48 30.58 -33.62
C LEU A 137 31.36 30.82 -32.11
N ARG A 138 31.91 31.93 -31.60
CA ARG A 138 31.76 32.35 -30.20
C ARG A 138 30.30 32.67 -29.88
N ASP A 139 29.60 33.35 -30.77
CA ASP A 139 28.16 33.61 -30.64
C ASP A 139 27.31 32.33 -30.64
N HIS A 140 27.73 31.32 -31.41
CA HIS A 140 27.10 29.99 -31.36
C HIS A 140 27.40 29.26 -30.05
N ALA A 141 28.64 29.31 -29.56
CA ALA A 141 29.02 28.71 -28.28
C ALA A 141 28.30 29.36 -27.10
N GLN A 142 28.14 30.69 -27.14
CA GLN A 142 27.40 31.45 -26.12
C GLN A 142 25.93 31.02 -26.07
N ARG A 143 25.25 30.96 -27.22
CA ARG A 143 23.87 30.48 -27.30
C ARG A 143 23.70 29.04 -26.82
N ALA A 144 24.67 28.17 -27.12
CA ALA A 144 24.67 26.80 -26.63
C ALA A 144 24.84 26.74 -25.11
N MET A 145 25.72 27.58 -24.54
CA MET A 145 25.92 27.69 -23.09
C MET A 145 24.64 28.17 -22.39
N ASP A 146 24.01 29.22 -22.90
CA ASP A 146 22.79 29.78 -22.33
C ASP A 146 21.64 28.75 -22.36
N GLY A 147 21.49 28.02 -23.47
CA GLY A 147 20.51 26.95 -23.60
C GLY A 147 20.77 25.78 -22.64
N ALA A 148 22.02 25.34 -22.53
CA ALA A 148 22.40 24.25 -21.61
C ALA A 148 22.20 24.64 -20.14
N ARG A 149 22.50 25.90 -19.79
CA ARG A 149 22.28 26.44 -18.44
C ARG A 149 20.80 26.53 -18.10
N ALA A 150 19.98 27.07 -19.00
CA ALA A 150 18.53 27.13 -18.81
C ALA A 150 17.92 25.72 -18.62
N ALA A 151 18.36 24.74 -19.43
CA ALA A 151 17.91 23.36 -19.28
C ALA A 151 18.33 22.73 -17.94
N ALA A 152 19.55 23.04 -17.45
CA ALA A 152 20.04 22.56 -16.17
C ALA A 152 19.23 23.15 -15.00
N GLU A 153 18.90 24.43 -15.07
CA GLU A 153 18.05 25.12 -14.09
C GLU A 153 16.63 24.51 -14.05
N GLN A 154 16.00 24.30 -15.21
CA GLN A 154 14.71 23.64 -15.30
C GLN A 154 14.72 22.23 -14.71
N MET A 155 15.78 21.44 -14.96
CA MET A 155 15.91 20.10 -14.38
C MET A 155 16.08 20.14 -12.86
N SER A 156 16.83 21.12 -12.35
CA SER A 156 17.01 21.34 -10.91
C SER A 156 15.69 21.72 -10.23
N GLU A 157 14.89 22.58 -10.86
CA GLU A 157 13.57 22.94 -10.37
C GLU A 157 12.61 21.73 -10.36
N LEU A 158 12.57 20.96 -11.45
CA LEU A 158 11.77 19.74 -11.54
C LEU A 158 12.13 18.74 -10.43
N LYS A 159 13.43 18.54 -10.17
CA LYS A 159 13.92 17.68 -9.08
C LYS A 159 13.47 18.20 -7.72
N ARG A 160 13.53 19.52 -7.50
CA ARG A 160 13.09 20.16 -6.25
C ARG A 160 11.60 19.94 -6.01
N VAL A 161 10.76 20.19 -7.01
CA VAL A 161 9.30 19.99 -6.92
C VAL A 161 8.97 18.53 -6.63
N THR A 162 9.56 17.60 -7.40
CA THR A 162 9.34 16.15 -7.23
C THR A 162 9.73 15.66 -5.82
N ARG A 163 10.80 16.22 -5.24
CA ARG A 163 11.28 15.90 -3.89
C ARG A 163 10.39 16.52 -2.80
N GLN A 164 9.87 17.73 -3.01
CA GLN A 164 8.95 18.37 -2.09
C GLN A 164 7.61 17.64 -2.04
N GLU A 165 7.05 17.27 -3.18
CA GLU A 165 5.83 16.45 -3.25
C GLU A 165 6.00 15.12 -2.53
N TYR A 166 7.20 14.51 -2.61
CA TYR A 166 7.50 13.31 -1.84
C TYR A 166 7.40 13.52 -0.34
N ARG A 167 8.11 14.54 0.15
CA ARG A 167 8.17 14.86 1.57
C ARG A 167 6.79 15.22 2.08
N ALA A 168 6.01 15.98 1.31
CA ALA A 168 4.64 16.32 1.65
C ALA A 168 3.74 15.08 1.72
N ARG A 169 3.90 14.10 0.82
CA ARG A 169 3.17 12.83 0.88
C ARG A 169 3.55 12.01 2.11
N ILE A 170 4.83 11.91 2.44
CA ILE A 170 5.29 11.16 3.64
C ILE A 170 4.84 11.86 4.93
N ASN A 171 4.92 13.19 4.97
CA ASN A 171 4.71 13.99 6.17
C ASN A 171 3.25 14.43 6.36
N LYS A 172 2.32 13.99 5.49
CA LYS A 172 0.90 14.19 5.71
C LYS A 172 0.54 13.44 7.00
N PRO A 173 0.13 14.12 8.08
CA PRO A 173 -0.37 13.43 9.26
C PRO A 173 -1.51 12.53 8.80
N ILE A 174 -1.45 11.26 9.20
CA ILE A 174 -2.58 10.36 9.01
C ILE A 174 -3.73 11.04 9.75
N ASP A 175 -4.73 11.55 9.01
CA ASP A 175 -5.95 12.07 9.62
C ASP A 175 -6.48 10.97 10.54
N GLY A 176 -6.56 11.31 11.82
CA GLY A 176 -6.80 10.39 12.91
C GLY A 176 -8.18 9.75 12.81
N ASP A 177 -8.25 8.60 12.14
CA ASP A 177 -9.05 7.46 12.56
C ASP A 177 -8.41 6.14 12.09
N SER A 178 -7.09 6.06 12.19
CA SER A 178 -6.41 4.77 12.13
C SER A 178 -5.90 4.44 13.53
N THR A 179 -6.80 3.96 14.38
CA THR A 179 -6.42 3.04 15.45
C THR A 179 -5.94 1.74 14.79
N THR A 180 -4.75 1.79 14.18
CA THR A 180 -4.02 0.60 13.73
C THR A 180 -3.25 0.09 14.94
N PRO A 181 -3.63 -1.05 15.54
CA PRO A 181 -2.88 -1.59 16.66
C PRO A 181 -1.48 -1.97 16.19
N GLY A 182 -0.46 -1.24 16.63
CA GLY A 182 0.94 -1.49 16.26
C GLY A 182 1.78 -0.27 15.94
N ASP A 183 1.19 0.92 15.78
CA ASP A 183 1.94 2.17 15.67
C ASP A 183 2.32 2.65 17.09
N TYR A 184 3.25 1.92 17.71
CA TYR A 184 3.85 2.35 18.94
C TYR A 184 4.89 3.41 18.60
N ASP A 185 4.58 4.65 18.97
CA ASP A 185 5.51 5.76 19.07
C ASP A 185 6.77 5.28 19.83
N SER A 186 7.89 5.16 19.11
CA SER A 186 9.15 4.62 19.63
C SER A 186 9.62 5.38 20.86
N ASP A 187 9.31 6.67 20.92
CA ASP A 187 9.70 7.57 22.01
C ASP A 187 8.88 7.25 23.27
N ARG A 188 7.63 6.79 23.10
CA ARG A 188 6.74 6.39 24.18
C ARG A 188 7.06 5.00 24.74
N LEU A 189 7.55 4.08 23.90
CA LEU A 189 8.09 2.79 24.34
C LEU A 189 9.42 2.97 25.10
N GLN A 190 10.27 3.89 24.63
CA GLN A 190 11.53 4.19 25.30
C GLN A 190 11.30 4.81 26.69
N ALA A 191 10.25 5.62 26.84
CA ALA A 191 9.81 6.17 28.13
C ALA A 191 9.17 5.12 29.07
N MET A 192 8.63 4.00 28.56
CA MET A 192 8.09 2.91 29.37
C MET A 192 9.16 1.88 29.78
N MET A 193 10.22 1.73 28.98
CA MET A 193 11.32 0.78 29.26
C MET A 193 12.43 1.36 30.14
N THR A 194 12.43 2.67 30.39
CA THR A 194 13.29 3.25 31.41
C THR A 194 12.69 2.95 32.79
N PRO A 195 13.34 2.12 33.63
CA PRO A 195 12.84 1.87 34.97
C PRO A 195 12.82 3.19 35.73
N SER A 196 11.66 3.52 36.31
CA SER A 196 11.46 4.66 37.18
C SER A 196 12.45 4.55 38.35
N LYS A 197 13.59 5.25 38.24
CA LYS A 197 14.51 5.46 39.36
C LYS A 197 13.83 6.43 40.32
N GLY A 198 13.11 5.90 41.28
CA GLY A 198 12.49 6.71 42.32
C GLY A 198 11.50 5.92 43.14
N ASP A 199 12.01 5.13 44.07
CA ASP A 199 11.61 5.27 45.47
C ASP A 199 12.55 4.44 46.36
N GLU A 200 13.69 5.03 46.69
CA GLU A 200 14.44 4.67 47.90
C GLU A 200 14.06 5.69 48.98
N ARG A 201 13.19 5.27 49.91
CA ARG A 201 13.09 5.82 51.27
C ARG A 201 12.76 4.72 52.25
#